data_AF-A0AA87RA00-F1
#
_entry.id   AF-A0AA87RA00-F1
#
_cell.length_a   1.000
_cell.length_b   1.000
_cell.length_c   1.000
_cell.angle_alpha   90.00
_cell.angle_beta   90.00
_cell.angle_gamma   90.00
#
_symmetry.space_group_name_H-M   'P 1'
#
loop_
_entity.id
_entity.type
_entity.pdbx_description
1 polymer ?
#
loop_
_entity_poly.entity_id
_entity_poly.type
_entity_poly.pdbx_seq_one_letter_code
_entity_poly.pdbx_strand_id
1 'polypeptide(L)'
;MTVPNPHPGASQPAPQLGNPASGMQPQPFAQPHTQQSFAPQPGPQRPYMPPVYDAGPPKPPRPKLTKAAAHRARLAGGVGGGITWLGLGITQLSAIFLLLPVIVGAVVFGIGFAIDQDGTSATAAVWGQTLAWLGSPWGIVIAIGIPAGIVIALLGLWISTRILRHPGVRRPAGVTWAGFGIAVAGAIVLSGFGSVTLPFFGGIPFGGAEFDGFGPGGVDPSTLDEADAQQWLLEGGADVLTQIADPGTLLGFLGPWIAIGQLLALIVPIALSIFTWWWMAHAMRPATTDAADAETAGASSASAV
;
A
#
# COMPACT_ATOMS: atom_id res chain seq x y z
N MET A 1 36.94 44.28 19.83
CA MET A 1 37.32 43.22 20.78
C MET A 1 37.12 41.89 20.08
N THR A 2 38.21 41.35 19.55
CA THR A 2 38.27 40.12 18.75
C THR A 2 38.67 38.96 19.66
N VAL A 3 37.81 37.94 19.75
CA VAL A 3 38.08 36.72 20.50
C VAL A 3 38.86 35.75 19.60
N PRO A 4 40.02 35.22 20.03
CA PRO A 4 40.74 34.19 19.28
C PRO A 4 40.15 32.81 19.57
N ASN A 5 40.00 32.01 18.50
CA ASN A 5 39.57 30.62 18.53
C ASN A 5 40.80 29.70 18.62
N PRO A 6 40.98 28.89 19.68
CA PRO A 6 41.98 27.84 19.70
C PRO A 6 41.29 26.48 19.75
N HIS A 7 41.43 25.67 18.70
CA HIS A 7 41.81 24.27 18.90
C HIS A 7 42.30 23.60 17.61
N PRO A 8 43.56 23.11 17.60
CA PRO A 8 44.09 22.22 16.60
C PRO A 8 43.97 20.74 17.04
N GLY A 9 43.76 19.85 16.07
CA GLY A 9 44.27 18.49 16.12
C GLY A 9 43.39 17.41 16.76
N ALA A 10 42.61 16.73 15.92
CA ALA A 10 42.32 15.31 16.10
C ALA A 10 42.21 14.66 14.71
N SER A 11 43.34 14.19 14.19
CA SER A 11 43.42 13.31 13.03
C SER A 11 42.75 11.98 13.35
N GLN A 12 41.54 11.78 12.84
CA GLN A 12 40.92 10.45 12.78
C GLN A 12 41.67 9.59 11.76
N PRO A 13 42.15 8.38 12.13
CA PRO A 13 42.65 7.43 11.15
C PRO A 13 41.47 6.91 10.31
N ALA A 14 41.67 6.92 8.99
CA ALA A 14 40.73 6.38 8.01
C ALA A 14 40.45 4.88 8.27
N PRO A 15 39.21 4.41 8.09
CA PRO A 15 38.91 2.98 8.09
C PRO A 15 39.69 2.27 6.97
N GLN A 16 40.57 1.34 7.35
CA GLN A 16 41.24 0.45 6.39
C GLN A 16 40.22 -0.46 5.70
N LEU A 17 40.29 -0.46 4.37
CA LEU A 17 39.61 -1.36 3.46
C LEU A 17 39.94 -2.83 3.75
N GLY A 18 38.91 -3.61 4.11
CA GLY A 18 38.95 -5.07 4.07
C GLY A 18 38.77 -5.54 2.62
N ASN A 19 39.82 -6.11 2.06
CA ASN A 19 39.94 -6.57 0.68
C ASN A 19 39.55 -8.07 0.59
N PRO A 20 38.44 -8.49 -0.06
CA PRO A 20 38.23 -9.88 -0.40
C PRO A 20 38.72 -10.12 -1.83
N ALA A 21 40.03 -10.33 -1.97
CA ALA A 21 40.63 -10.82 -3.21
C ALA A 21 41.48 -12.05 -2.91
N SER A 22 40.87 -13.23 -3.00
CA SER A 22 41.59 -14.49 -3.08
C SER A 22 40.80 -15.44 -3.99
N GLY A 23 41.27 -15.57 -5.23
CA GLY A 23 40.92 -16.71 -6.09
C GLY A 23 40.39 -16.44 -7.50
N MET A 24 40.82 -15.40 -8.20
CA MET A 24 40.68 -15.38 -9.67
C MET A 24 42.03 -15.76 -10.29
N GLN A 25 42.09 -16.99 -10.81
CA GLN A 25 43.20 -17.45 -11.65
C GLN A 25 43.27 -16.59 -12.92
N PRO A 26 44.47 -16.15 -13.33
CA PRO A 26 44.66 -15.41 -14.56
C PRO A 26 44.39 -16.33 -15.75
N GLN A 27 43.32 -16.05 -16.51
CA GLN A 27 43.18 -16.65 -17.83
C GLN A 27 44.26 -16.07 -18.76
N PRO A 28 45.04 -16.92 -19.44
CA PRO A 28 46.06 -16.47 -20.37
C PRO A 28 45.40 -15.78 -21.58
N PHE A 29 45.92 -14.60 -21.91
CA PHE A 29 45.60 -13.87 -23.13
C PHE A 29 45.93 -14.73 -24.36
N ALA A 30 44.91 -15.37 -24.92
CA ALA A 30 45.00 -16.06 -26.20
C ALA A 30 44.72 -15.07 -27.33
N GLN A 31 45.59 -15.13 -28.33
CA GLN A 31 45.72 -14.24 -29.49
C GLN A 31 44.43 -14.14 -30.33
N PRO A 32 44.24 -13.04 -31.09
CA PRO A 32 43.19 -12.95 -32.08
C PRO A 32 43.55 -13.82 -33.29
N HIS A 33 43.20 -15.10 -33.23
CA HIS A 33 43.20 -15.94 -34.42
C HIS A 33 42.04 -15.49 -35.32
N THR A 34 42.40 -14.92 -36.46
CA THR A 34 41.54 -14.73 -37.62
C THR A 34 40.86 -16.05 -37.94
N GLN A 35 39.61 -16.23 -37.48
CA GLN A 35 38.78 -17.35 -37.90
C GLN A 35 38.47 -17.17 -39.38
N GLN A 36 39.29 -17.83 -40.19
CA GLN A 36 39.04 -18.10 -41.59
C GLN A 36 37.73 -18.90 -41.64
N SER A 37 36.69 -18.23 -42.14
CA SER A 37 35.34 -18.74 -42.30
C SER A 37 35.34 -19.91 -43.29
N PHE A 38 35.57 -21.11 -42.79
CA PHE A 38 35.21 -22.34 -43.48
C PHE A 38 33.69 -22.44 -43.45
N ALA A 39 33.07 -22.25 -44.61
CA ALA A 39 31.65 -22.49 -44.82
C ALA A 39 31.32 -23.92 -44.36
N PRO A 40 30.45 -24.11 -43.35
CA PRO A 40 30.06 -25.44 -42.91
C PRO A 40 29.34 -26.14 -44.06
N GLN A 41 29.92 -27.25 -44.49
CA GLN A 41 29.29 -28.19 -45.40
C GLN A 41 27.94 -28.60 -44.80
N PRO A 42 26.84 -28.60 -45.57
CA PRO A 42 25.51 -28.95 -45.07
C PRO A 42 25.51 -30.44 -44.69
N GLY A 43 25.85 -30.71 -43.44
CA GLY A 43 25.66 -32.02 -42.84
C GLY A 43 24.17 -32.33 -42.76
N PRO A 44 23.78 -33.62 -42.83
CA PRO A 44 22.38 -34.01 -42.73
C PRO A 44 21.78 -33.44 -41.44
N GLN A 45 20.76 -32.58 -41.60
CA GLN A 45 20.02 -31.98 -40.50
C GLN A 45 19.49 -33.11 -39.63
N ARG A 46 20.14 -33.34 -38.48
CA ARG A 46 19.61 -34.27 -37.48
C ARG A 46 18.33 -33.63 -36.95
N PRO A 47 17.18 -34.33 -37.02
CA PRO A 47 15.92 -33.82 -36.51
C PRO A 47 16.10 -33.31 -35.08
N TYR A 48 15.78 -32.03 -34.85
CA TYR A 48 15.78 -31.45 -33.52
C TYR A 48 14.74 -32.18 -32.67
N MET A 49 15.20 -33.08 -31.80
CA MET A 49 14.37 -33.65 -30.75
C MET A 49 14.41 -32.68 -29.56
N PRO A 50 13.27 -32.07 -29.16
CA PRO A 50 13.25 -31.27 -27.95
C PRO A 50 13.69 -32.15 -26.76
N PRO A 51 14.45 -31.60 -25.79
CA PRO A 51 14.84 -32.34 -24.60
C PRO A 51 13.58 -32.90 -23.95
N VAL A 52 13.46 -34.23 -23.94
CA VAL A 52 12.45 -34.92 -23.15
C VAL A 52 12.89 -34.70 -21.71
N TYR A 53 12.34 -33.66 -21.07
CA TYR A 53 12.48 -33.50 -19.64
C TYR A 53 11.84 -34.73 -19.02
N ASP A 54 12.68 -35.59 -18.44
CA ASP A 54 12.24 -36.70 -17.64
C ASP A 54 11.47 -36.10 -16.46
N ALA A 55 10.14 -36.04 -16.62
CA ALA A 55 9.24 -35.57 -15.60
C ALA A 55 9.35 -36.60 -14.50
N GLY A 56 10.28 -36.36 -13.56
CA GLY A 56 10.60 -37.28 -12.49
C GLY A 56 9.35 -37.79 -11.77
N PRO A 57 9.50 -38.83 -10.94
CA PRO A 57 8.39 -39.58 -10.37
C PRO A 57 7.25 -38.67 -9.89
N PRO A 58 5.98 -38.98 -10.22
CA PRO A 58 4.86 -38.11 -9.89
C PRO A 58 4.87 -37.80 -8.39
N LYS A 59 4.91 -36.50 -8.05
CA LYS A 59 4.92 -36.07 -6.65
C LYS A 59 3.69 -36.63 -5.94
N PRO A 60 3.85 -37.29 -4.78
CA PRO A 60 2.72 -37.87 -4.09
C PRO A 60 1.69 -36.79 -3.72
N PRO A 61 0.38 -37.11 -3.77
CA PRO A 61 -0.68 -36.14 -3.54
C PRO A 61 -0.59 -35.60 -2.10
N ARG A 62 -0.72 -34.27 -1.96
CA ARG A 62 -0.64 -33.61 -0.64
C ARG A 62 -1.85 -33.98 0.22
N PRO A 63 -1.68 -34.20 1.54
CA PRO A 63 -2.80 -34.56 2.41
C PRO A 63 -3.86 -33.45 2.45
N LYS A 64 -5.12 -33.84 2.67
CA LYS A 64 -6.20 -32.88 2.90
C LYS A 64 -5.90 -32.08 4.18
N LEU A 65 -6.14 -30.77 4.13
CA LEU A 65 -5.97 -29.90 5.29
C LEU A 65 -6.95 -30.34 6.39
N THR A 66 -6.48 -30.48 7.62
CA THR A 66 -7.38 -30.78 8.74
C THR A 66 -8.38 -29.64 8.92
N LYS A 67 -9.62 -29.96 9.33
CA LYS A 67 -10.66 -28.94 9.56
C LYS A 67 -10.20 -27.86 10.54
N ALA A 68 -9.43 -28.26 11.57
CA ALA A 68 -8.85 -27.36 12.55
C ALA A 68 -7.83 -26.37 11.94
N ALA A 69 -6.94 -26.84 11.06
CA ALA A 69 -5.97 -25.97 10.39
C ALA A 69 -6.66 -25.01 9.41
N ALA A 70 -7.69 -25.46 8.70
CA ALA A 70 -8.51 -24.61 7.83
C ALA A 70 -9.23 -23.50 8.62
N HIS A 71 -9.81 -23.84 9.77
CA HIS A 71 -10.50 -22.89 10.63
C HIS A 71 -9.54 -21.82 11.18
N ARG A 72 -8.35 -22.22 11.64
CA ARG A 72 -7.33 -21.29 12.13
C ARG A 72 -6.78 -20.37 11.05
N ALA A 73 -6.62 -20.86 9.82
CA ALA A 73 -6.22 -20.01 8.70
C ALA A 73 -7.27 -18.92 8.43
N ARG A 74 -8.56 -19.27 8.48
CA ARG A 74 -9.66 -18.30 8.36
C ARG A 74 -9.66 -17.29 9.52
N LEU A 75 -9.44 -17.74 10.76
CA LEU A 75 -9.31 -16.84 11.91
C LEU A 75 -8.09 -15.91 11.79
N ALA A 76 -6.96 -16.41 11.29
CA ALA A 76 -5.76 -15.60 11.07
C ALA A 76 -5.98 -14.51 10.01
N GLY A 77 -6.71 -14.84 8.93
CA GLY A 77 -7.11 -13.87 7.90
C GLY A 77 -8.20 -12.91 8.36
N GLY A 78 -9.19 -13.38 9.12
CA GLY A 78 -10.29 -12.57 9.62
C GLY A 78 -9.86 -11.60 10.72
N VAL A 79 -9.25 -12.11 11.80
CA VAL A 79 -8.83 -11.29 12.93
C VAL A 79 -7.54 -10.54 12.61
N GLY A 80 -6.48 -11.26 12.24
CA GLY A 80 -5.18 -10.64 11.96
C GLY A 80 -5.21 -9.78 10.70
N GLY A 81 -5.78 -10.30 9.60
CA GLY A 81 -5.99 -9.52 8.39
C GLY A 81 -6.96 -8.36 8.61
N GLY A 82 -8.05 -8.54 9.36
CA GLY A 82 -8.97 -7.45 9.66
C GLY A 82 -8.36 -6.30 10.46
N ILE A 83 -7.58 -6.61 11.50
CA ILE A 83 -6.80 -5.59 12.23
C ILE A 83 -5.80 -4.91 11.30
N THR A 84 -5.19 -5.67 10.37
CA THR A 84 -4.24 -5.12 9.39
C THR A 84 -4.91 -4.07 8.52
N TRP A 85 -6.07 -4.41 7.93
CA TRP A 85 -6.83 -3.50 7.08
C TRP A 85 -7.40 -2.31 7.83
N LEU A 86 -7.82 -2.49 9.08
CA LEU A 86 -8.24 -1.37 9.94
C LEU A 86 -7.09 -0.36 10.13
N GLY A 87 -5.89 -0.84 10.46
CA GLY A 87 -4.72 0.03 10.61
C GLY A 87 -4.35 0.77 9.32
N LEU A 88 -4.39 0.09 8.18
CA LEU A 88 -4.19 0.72 6.86
C LEU A 88 -5.30 1.73 6.54
N GLY A 89 -6.55 1.41 6.87
CA GLY A 89 -7.70 2.28 6.68
C GLY A 89 -7.59 3.56 7.49
N ILE A 90 -7.14 3.48 8.74
CA ILE A 90 -6.83 4.65 9.60
C ILE A 90 -5.70 5.47 8.98
N THR A 91 -4.62 4.81 8.55
CA THR A 91 -3.46 5.47 7.93
C THR A 91 -3.88 6.27 6.69
N GLN A 92 -4.67 5.64 5.82
CA GLN A 92 -5.19 6.24 4.59
C GLN A 92 -6.14 7.40 4.91
N LEU A 93 -7.09 7.21 5.85
CA LEU A 93 -8.04 8.24 6.24
C LEU A 93 -7.34 9.48 6.80
N SER A 94 -6.34 9.27 7.67
CA SER A 94 -5.50 10.35 8.18
C SER A 94 -4.74 11.06 7.06
N ALA A 95 -4.15 10.32 6.13
CA ALA A 95 -3.45 10.92 4.98
C ALA A 95 -4.40 11.74 4.09
N ILE A 96 -5.61 11.22 3.82
CA ILE A 96 -6.64 11.94 3.06
C ILE A 96 -6.99 13.25 3.78
N PHE A 97 -7.30 13.21 5.08
CA PHE A 97 -7.66 14.42 5.81
C PHE A 97 -6.52 15.44 5.93
N LEU A 98 -5.25 14.99 6.01
CA LEU A 98 -4.11 15.91 5.98
C LEU A 98 -3.91 16.56 4.60
N LEU A 99 -4.20 15.84 3.52
CA LEU A 99 -4.05 16.34 2.16
C LEU A 99 -5.26 17.14 1.68
N LEU A 100 -6.42 16.97 2.31
CA LEU A 100 -7.67 17.59 1.88
C LEU A 100 -7.59 19.13 1.80
N PRO A 101 -7.00 19.86 2.77
CA PRO A 101 -6.79 21.31 2.66
C PRO A 101 -5.91 21.70 1.47
N VAL A 102 -4.87 20.91 1.18
CA VAL A 102 -3.96 21.15 0.06
C VAL A 102 -4.69 20.95 -1.27
N ILE A 103 -5.51 19.90 -1.38
CA ILE A 103 -6.29 19.61 -2.57
C ILE A 103 -7.34 20.70 -2.81
N VAL A 104 -8.12 21.06 -1.79
CA VAL A 104 -9.14 22.11 -1.91
C VAL A 104 -8.49 23.46 -2.21
N GLY A 105 -7.41 23.80 -1.51
CA GLY A 105 -6.63 25.01 -1.77
C GLY A 105 -6.11 25.08 -3.21
N ALA A 106 -5.62 23.96 -3.76
CA ALA A 106 -5.17 23.88 -5.15
C ALA A 106 -6.32 24.04 -6.16
N VAL A 107 -7.50 23.49 -5.88
CA VAL A 107 -8.69 23.63 -6.74
C VAL A 107 -9.21 25.06 -6.72
N VAL A 108 -9.39 25.64 -5.53
CA VAL A 108 -9.83 27.04 -5.37
C VAL A 108 -8.84 27.99 -6.03
N PHE A 109 -7.54 27.74 -5.87
CA PHE A 109 -6.49 28.47 -6.58
C PHE A 109 -6.62 28.36 -8.10
N GLY A 110 -6.79 27.14 -8.63
CA GLY A 110 -6.92 26.92 -10.07
C GLY A 110 -8.14 27.62 -10.67
N ILE A 111 -9.27 27.63 -9.95
CA ILE A 111 -10.48 28.37 -10.33
C ILE A 111 -10.21 29.87 -10.29
N GLY A 112 -9.62 30.39 -9.22
CA GLY A 112 -9.27 31.81 -9.10
C GLY A 112 -8.32 32.28 -10.20
N PHE A 113 -7.29 31.48 -10.52
CA PHE A 113 -6.36 31.75 -11.62
C PHE A 113 -7.04 31.71 -13.00
N ALA A 114 -8.03 30.83 -13.19
CA ALA A 114 -8.78 30.76 -14.44
C ALA A 114 -9.72 31.96 -14.62
N ILE A 115 -10.20 32.56 -13.52
CA ILE A 115 -11.13 33.68 -13.52
C ILE A 115 -10.40 35.04 -13.53
N ASP A 116 -9.26 35.16 -12.83
CA ASP A 116 -8.56 36.42 -12.62
C ASP A 116 -7.08 36.35 -13.00
N GLN A 117 -6.56 37.37 -13.69
CA GLN A 117 -5.23 37.34 -14.33
C GLN A 117 -4.05 37.52 -13.33
N ASP A 118 -4.32 37.92 -12.09
CA ASP A 118 -3.30 38.28 -11.10
C ASP A 118 -2.99 37.17 -10.06
N GLY A 119 -3.24 35.90 -10.40
CA GLY A 119 -3.24 34.73 -9.51
C GLY A 119 -1.96 34.36 -8.73
N THR A 120 -1.02 35.28 -8.48
CA THR A 120 0.19 35.05 -7.66
C THR A 120 0.00 35.39 -6.17
N SER A 121 -0.98 36.21 -5.80
CA SER A 121 -1.21 36.62 -4.40
C SER A 121 -1.98 35.59 -3.56
N ALA A 122 -2.82 34.76 -4.19
CA ALA A 122 -3.66 33.78 -3.52
C ALA A 122 -2.87 32.60 -2.90
N THR A 123 -1.72 32.23 -3.47
CA THR A 123 -0.96 31.04 -3.05
C THR A 123 -0.29 31.20 -1.68
N ALA A 124 0.18 32.41 -1.37
CA ALA A 124 0.85 32.68 -0.09
C ALA A 124 -0.11 32.57 1.11
N ALA A 125 -1.36 33.02 0.94
CA ALA A 125 -2.39 32.96 1.97
C ALA A 125 -2.83 31.52 2.27
N VAL A 126 -3.08 30.71 1.22
CA VAL A 126 -3.49 29.30 1.34
C VAL A 126 -2.42 28.47 2.05
N TRP A 127 -1.14 28.69 1.74
CA TRP A 127 -0.05 27.96 2.40
C TRP A 127 0.06 28.30 3.88
N GLY A 128 -0.08 29.60 4.23
CA GLY A 128 -0.10 30.06 5.62
C GLY A 128 -1.25 29.43 6.42
N GLN A 129 -2.45 29.40 5.85
CA GLN A 129 -3.63 28.80 6.48
C GLN A 129 -3.48 27.27 6.63
N THR A 130 -2.93 26.59 5.62
CA THR A 130 -2.65 25.15 5.67
C THR A 130 -1.65 24.81 6.77
N LEU A 131 -0.55 25.56 6.87
CA LEU A 131 0.44 25.38 7.93
C LEU A 131 -0.12 25.67 9.31
N ALA A 132 -0.95 26.72 9.46
CA ALA A 132 -1.64 27.02 10.71
C ALA A 132 -2.60 25.89 11.12
N TRP A 133 -3.33 25.32 10.16
CA TRP A 133 -4.21 24.18 10.41
C TRP A 133 -3.43 22.91 10.76
N LEU A 134 -2.32 22.62 10.08
CA LEU A 134 -1.45 21.49 10.42
C LEU A 134 -0.86 21.61 11.84
N GLY A 135 -0.57 22.84 12.28
CA GLY A 135 -0.15 23.14 13.65
C GLY A 135 -1.28 23.13 14.68
N SER A 136 -2.54 23.01 14.27
CA SER A 136 -3.68 22.93 15.18
C SER A 136 -3.73 21.58 15.91
N PRO A 137 -4.41 21.49 17.07
CA PRO A 137 -4.60 20.22 17.78
C PRO A 137 -5.19 19.11 16.89
N TRP A 138 -6.10 19.46 15.98
CA TRP A 138 -6.72 18.51 15.05
C TRP A 138 -5.74 18.01 14.00
N GLY A 139 -4.96 18.92 13.39
CA GLY A 139 -3.91 18.56 12.43
C GLY A 139 -2.91 17.58 13.05
N ILE A 140 -2.49 17.83 14.29
CA ILE A 140 -1.59 16.95 15.04
C ILE A 140 -2.21 15.58 15.32
N VAL A 141 -3.46 15.52 15.79
CA VAL A 141 -4.16 14.24 16.05
C VAL A 141 -4.29 13.41 14.78
N ILE A 142 -4.67 14.04 13.66
CA ILE A 142 -4.79 13.36 12.37
C ILE A 142 -3.42 12.88 11.90
N ALA A 143 -2.37 13.69 12.05
CA ALA A 143 -1.00 13.33 11.73
C ALA A 143 -0.49 12.12 12.53
N ILE A 144 -0.83 12.03 13.83
CA ILE A 144 -0.51 10.86 14.68
C ILE A 144 -1.26 9.60 14.21
N GLY A 145 -2.43 9.76 13.60
CA GLY A 145 -3.20 8.63 13.06
C GLY A 145 -2.43 7.84 11.98
N ILE A 146 -1.52 8.47 11.23
CA ILE A 146 -0.67 7.78 10.24
C ILE A 146 0.25 6.73 10.90
N PRO A 147 1.20 7.10 11.79
CA PRO A 147 2.05 6.12 12.44
C PRO A 147 1.26 5.16 13.33
N ALA A 148 0.20 5.63 14.01
CA ALA A 148 -0.65 4.75 14.82
C ALA A 148 -1.33 3.67 13.96
N GLY A 149 -1.88 4.05 12.80
CA GLY A 149 -2.47 3.12 11.85
C GLY A 149 -1.46 2.10 11.32
N ILE A 150 -0.24 2.52 11.00
CA ILE A 150 0.86 1.61 10.59
C ILE A 150 1.18 0.61 11.71
N VAL A 151 1.30 1.07 12.96
CA VAL A 151 1.56 0.19 14.12
C VAL A 151 0.44 -0.83 14.30
N ILE A 152 -0.82 -0.40 14.21
CA ILE A 152 -1.99 -1.31 14.26
C ILE A 152 -1.93 -2.31 13.11
N ALA A 153 -1.56 -1.88 11.91
CA ALA A 153 -1.47 -2.76 10.75
C ALA A 153 -0.41 -3.85 10.95
N LEU A 154 0.78 -3.46 11.42
CA LEU A 154 1.86 -4.40 11.74
C LEU A 154 1.49 -5.34 12.89
N LEU A 155 0.75 -4.87 13.89
CA LEU A 155 0.22 -5.71 14.98
C LEU A 155 -0.75 -6.76 14.43
N GLY A 156 -1.63 -6.39 13.51
CA GLY A 156 -2.53 -7.32 12.83
C GLY A 156 -1.79 -8.44 12.10
N LEU A 157 -0.76 -8.08 11.32
CA LEU A 157 0.11 -9.05 10.66
C LEU A 157 0.84 -9.95 11.67
N TRP A 158 1.36 -9.39 12.75
CA TRP A 158 2.03 -10.14 13.81
C TRP A 158 1.07 -11.14 14.48
N ILE A 159 -0.14 -10.71 14.87
CA ILE A 159 -1.18 -11.59 15.43
C ILE A 159 -1.50 -12.72 14.45
N SER A 160 -1.64 -12.40 13.16
CA SER A 160 -1.90 -13.38 12.12
C SER A 160 -0.79 -14.45 12.06
N THR A 161 0.49 -14.05 12.09
CA THR A 161 1.60 -15.01 12.12
C THR A 161 1.59 -15.86 13.38
N ARG A 162 1.23 -15.28 14.54
CA ARG A 162 1.14 -16.00 15.82
C ARG A 162 0.06 -17.07 15.81
N ILE A 163 -1.11 -16.78 15.23
CA ILE A 163 -2.20 -17.77 15.08
C ILE A 163 -1.74 -18.94 14.18
N LEU A 164 -0.92 -18.68 13.17
CA LEU A 164 -0.42 -19.71 12.24
C LEU A 164 0.76 -20.54 12.77
N ARG A 165 1.45 -20.13 13.84
CA ARG A 165 2.68 -20.79 14.36
C ARG A 165 2.48 -22.19 14.99
N HIS A 166 1.33 -22.83 14.79
CA HIS A 166 1.07 -24.18 15.32
C HIS A 166 1.90 -25.26 14.61
N PRO A 167 2.20 -26.44 15.25
CA PRO A 167 3.04 -27.54 14.74
C PRO A 167 2.81 -28.12 13.33
N GLY A 168 1.95 -27.54 12.48
CA GLY A 168 1.70 -28.00 11.12
C GLY A 168 2.11 -27.04 10.00
N VAL A 169 2.56 -25.82 10.28
CA VAL A 169 2.87 -24.81 9.25
C VAL A 169 4.37 -24.53 9.21
N ARG A 170 5.05 -24.97 8.15
CA ARG A 170 6.52 -24.82 8.01
C ARG A 170 6.99 -23.37 7.83
N ARG A 171 6.11 -22.42 7.47
CA ARG A 171 6.46 -21.00 7.21
C ARG A 171 5.30 -20.04 7.52
N PRO A 172 4.92 -19.82 8.79
CA PRO A 172 3.77 -19.00 9.15
C PRO A 172 3.91 -17.56 8.65
N ALA A 173 5.10 -16.96 8.75
CA ALA A 173 5.37 -15.62 8.24
C ALA A 173 5.23 -15.52 6.72
N GLY A 174 5.76 -16.50 5.98
CA GLY A 174 5.65 -16.53 4.52
C GLY A 174 4.20 -16.66 4.04
N VAL A 175 3.39 -17.45 4.73
CA VAL A 175 1.93 -17.57 4.47
C VAL A 175 1.24 -16.23 4.69
N THR A 176 1.51 -15.55 5.81
CA THR A 176 0.89 -14.25 6.12
C THR A 176 1.27 -13.18 5.10
N TRP A 177 2.55 -13.03 4.75
CA TRP A 177 3.00 -12.02 3.78
C TRP A 177 2.46 -12.27 2.38
N ALA A 178 2.44 -13.52 1.93
CA ALA A 178 1.87 -13.86 0.64
C ALA A 178 0.34 -13.69 0.60
N GLY A 179 -0.36 -14.09 1.68
CA GLY A 179 -1.79 -13.85 1.83
C GLY A 179 -2.11 -12.35 1.79
N PHE A 180 -1.35 -11.54 2.51
CA PHE A 180 -1.48 -10.08 2.52
C PHE A 180 -1.23 -9.48 1.14
N GLY A 181 -0.14 -9.87 0.45
CA GLY A 181 0.16 -9.37 -0.89
C GLY A 181 -0.94 -9.69 -1.92
N ILE A 182 -1.53 -10.89 -1.85
CA ILE A 182 -2.66 -11.26 -2.71
C ILE A 182 -3.91 -10.48 -2.33
N ALA A 183 -4.18 -10.27 -1.04
CA ALA A 183 -5.32 -9.47 -0.59
C ALA A 183 -5.21 -8.02 -1.08
N VAL A 184 -4.00 -7.43 -1.03
CA VAL A 184 -3.71 -6.10 -1.57
C VAL A 184 -3.92 -6.07 -3.08
N ALA A 185 -3.36 -7.03 -3.83
CA ALA A 185 -3.56 -7.10 -5.29
C ALA A 185 -5.04 -7.25 -5.65
N GLY A 186 -5.78 -8.11 -4.93
CA GLY A 186 -7.22 -8.29 -5.10
C GLY A 186 -8.01 -7.01 -4.79
N ALA A 187 -7.65 -6.30 -3.71
CA ALA A 187 -8.26 -5.03 -3.37
C ALA A 187 -8.01 -3.96 -4.45
N ILE A 188 -6.79 -3.87 -4.99
CA ILE A 188 -6.45 -2.95 -6.09
C ILE A 188 -7.27 -3.27 -7.34
N VAL A 189 -7.34 -4.54 -7.74
CA VAL A 189 -8.11 -4.96 -8.92
C VAL A 189 -9.60 -4.65 -8.75
N LEU A 190 -10.19 -4.97 -7.59
CA LEU A 190 -11.59 -4.65 -7.30
C LEU A 190 -11.85 -3.13 -7.26
N SER A 191 -10.90 -2.36 -6.72
CA SER A 191 -10.97 -0.90 -6.73
C SER A 191 -10.94 -0.34 -8.15
N GLY A 192 -10.10 -0.92 -9.02
CA GLY A 192 -9.98 -0.51 -10.42
C GLY A 192 -11.23 -0.77 -11.25
N PHE A 193 -11.96 -1.85 -10.97
CA PHE A 193 -13.29 -2.08 -11.57
C PHE A 193 -14.39 -1.17 -11.01
N GLY A 194 -14.20 -0.68 -9.79
CA GLY A 194 -15.16 0.20 -9.12
C GLY A 194 -14.94 1.70 -9.32
N SER A 195 -13.83 2.16 -9.92
CA SER A 195 -13.45 3.57 -9.89
C SER A 195 -12.98 4.15 -11.22
N VAL A 196 -13.89 4.89 -11.86
CA VAL A 196 -13.62 6.11 -12.65
C VAL A 196 -13.62 7.35 -11.71
N THR A 197 -13.80 7.19 -10.40
CA THR A 197 -14.11 8.28 -9.45
C THR A 197 -13.14 8.37 -8.26
N LEU A 198 -11.83 8.27 -8.55
CA LEU A 198 -10.67 8.35 -7.63
C LEU A 198 -10.28 7.02 -6.97
N PRO A 199 -8.96 6.74 -6.91
CA PRO A 199 -8.49 5.41 -6.55
C PRO A 199 -8.60 5.25 -5.01
N PHE A 200 -9.33 4.21 -4.59
CA PHE A 200 -9.32 3.59 -3.25
C PHE A 200 -10.42 3.93 -2.22
N PHE A 201 -11.66 4.09 -2.67
CA PHE A 201 -12.93 4.00 -1.91
C PHE A 201 -13.36 5.23 -1.09
N GLY A 202 -14.29 5.96 -1.68
CA GLY A 202 -14.98 7.09 -1.11
C GLY A 202 -15.52 7.94 -2.25
N GLY A 203 -16.26 7.30 -3.17
CA GLY A 203 -17.02 8.05 -4.16
C GLY A 203 -17.90 9.02 -3.40
N ILE A 204 -17.60 10.31 -3.51
CA ILE A 204 -18.38 11.33 -2.86
C ILE A 204 -19.82 11.10 -3.32
N PRO A 205 -20.79 10.91 -2.41
CA PRO A 205 -22.18 10.67 -2.78
C PRO A 205 -22.78 11.98 -3.31
N PHE A 206 -22.33 12.44 -4.48
CA PHE A 206 -22.94 13.55 -5.21
C PHE A 206 -24.27 13.15 -5.86
N GLY A 207 -24.82 11.98 -5.52
CA GLY A 207 -26.07 11.45 -6.09
C GLY A 207 -27.36 11.89 -5.41
N GLY A 208 -27.34 12.88 -4.51
CA GLY A 208 -28.59 13.34 -3.88
C GLY A 208 -28.48 14.17 -2.61
N ALA A 209 -27.30 14.72 -2.27
CA ALA A 209 -27.28 15.84 -1.34
C ALA A 209 -27.84 17.05 -2.10
N GLU A 210 -29.11 17.36 -1.86
CA GLU A 210 -29.75 18.61 -2.32
C GLU A 210 -28.86 19.77 -1.85
N PHE A 211 -28.22 20.45 -2.80
CA PHE A 211 -27.35 21.60 -2.56
C PHE A 211 -28.15 22.85 -2.16
N ASP A 212 -29.46 22.72 -1.94
CA ASP A 212 -30.45 23.77 -1.70
C ASP A 212 -30.13 24.69 -0.52
N GLY A 213 -29.20 24.30 0.36
CA GLY A 213 -28.76 25.09 1.52
C GLY A 213 -27.42 25.82 1.37
N PHE A 214 -26.66 25.63 0.29
CA PHE A 214 -25.30 26.21 0.14
C PHE A 214 -25.29 27.62 -0.46
N GLY A 215 -26.45 28.23 -0.67
CA GLY A 215 -26.56 29.59 -1.18
C GLY A 215 -26.55 30.67 -0.09
N PRO A 216 -25.81 31.78 -0.27
CA PRO A 216 -26.03 33.02 0.46
C PRO A 216 -27.53 33.36 0.48
N GLY A 217 -28.14 33.35 1.66
CA GLY A 217 -29.57 33.65 1.82
C GLY A 217 -30.56 32.53 1.51
N GLY A 218 -30.12 31.28 1.29
CA GLY A 218 -31.02 30.14 1.04
C GLY A 218 -31.75 30.18 -0.30
N VAL A 219 -31.19 30.87 -1.29
CA VAL A 219 -31.74 30.98 -2.64
C VAL A 219 -31.35 29.76 -3.46
N ASP A 220 -32.35 29.11 -4.09
CA ASP A 220 -32.15 27.97 -4.97
C ASP A 220 -31.48 28.42 -6.29
N PRO A 221 -30.26 27.95 -6.61
CA PRO A 221 -29.52 28.38 -7.79
C PRO A 221 -30.20 27.98 -9.10
N SER A 222 -31.13 27.01 -9.09
CA SER A 222 -31.91 26.65 -10.28
C SER A 222 -32.96 27.69 -10.66
N THR A 223 -33.24 28.65 -9.77
CA THR A 223 -34.24 29.71 -9.96
C THR A 223 -33.64 31.06 -10.38
N LEU A 224 -32.31 31.18 -10.37
CA LEU A 224 -31.61 32.40 -10.76
C LEU A 224 -31.51 32.50 -12.29
N ASP A 225 -31.74 33.70 -12.82
CA ASP A 225 -31.37 33.96 -14.21
C ASP A 225 -29.84 34.01 -14.38
N GLU A 226 -29.34 33.95 -15.61
CA GLU A 226 -27.90 33.85 -15.88
C GLU A 226 -27.11 35.08 -15.37
N ALA A 227 -27.75 36.26 -15.32
CA ALA A 227 -27.15 37.49 -14.82
C ALA A 227 -27.14 37.53 -13.29
N ASP A 228 -28.22 37.11 -12.64
CA ASP A 228 -28.36 36.98 -11.20
C ASP A 228 -27.43 35.89 -10.65
N ALA A 229 -27.27 34.77 -11.36
CA ALA A 229 -26.32 33.72 -11.01
C ALA A 229 -24.87 34.22 -11.11
N GLN A 230 -24.57 35.05 -12.11
CA GLN A 230 -23.24 35.65 -12.25
C GLN A 230 -23.00 36.70 -11.16
N GLN A 231 -23.96 37.55 -10.85
CA GLN A 231 -23.86 38.53 -9.75
C GLN A 231 -23.78 37.84 -8.39
N TRP A 232 -24.55 36.77 -8.17
CA TRP A 232 -24.50 35.93 -6.98
C TRP A 232 -23.13 35.27 -6.80
N LEU A 233 -22.53 34.78 -7.88
CA LEU A 233 -21.21 34.16 -7.85
C LEU A 233 -20.10 35.20 -7.61
N LEU A 234 -20.30 36.42 -8.09
CA LEU A 234 -19.37 37.54 -7.88
C LEU A 234 -19.49 38.18 -6.49
N GLU A 235 -20.70 38.30 -5.92
CA GLU A 235 -20.94 38.95 -4.62
C GLU A 235 -20.88 37.97 -3.44
N GLY A 236 -21.40 36.75 -3.60
CA GLY A 236 -21.48 35.75 -2.54
C GLY A 236 -20.61 34.51 -2.76
N GLY A 237 -20.20 34.24 -4.01
CA GLY A 237 -19.39 33.06 -4.33
C GLY A 237 -18.00 33.08 -3.70
N ALA A 238 -17.40 34.26 -3.52
CA ALA A 238 -16.12 34.40 -2.83
C ALA A 238 -16.21 33.96 -1.36
N ASP A 239 -17.27 34.35 -0.64
CA ASP A 239 -17.47 33.95 0.76
C ASP A 239 -17.75 32.46 0.89
N VAL A 240 -18.56 31.89 -0.02
CA VAL A 240 -18.82 30.43 -0.07
C VAL A 240 -17.55 29.66 -0.36
N LEU A 241 -16.73 30.09 -1.33
CA LEU A 241 -15.44 29.46 -1.63
C LEU A 241 -14.47 29.56 -0.45
N THR A 242 -14.49 30.67 0.28
CA THR A 242 -13.64 30.86 1.47
C THR A 242 -14.10 29.96 2.62
N GLN A 243 -15.41 29.81 2.80
CA GLN A 243 -15.99 28.90 3.80
C GLN A 243 -15.75 27.42 3.44
N ILE A 244 -15.83 27.05 2.17
CA ILE A 244 -15.49 25.72 1.67
C ILE A 244 -13.96 25.50 1.74
N ALA A 245 -13.14 26.54 1.61
CA ALA A 245 -11.70 26.43 1.77
C ALA A 245 -11.26 26.28 3.23
N ASP A 246 -12.12 26.58 4.21
CA ASP A 246 -11.82 26.39 5.62
C ASP A 246 -11.71 24.89 5.96
N PRO A 247 -10.52 24.39 6.36
CA PRO A 247 -10.32 23.00 6.69
C PRO A 247 -11.24 22.50 7.81
N GLY A 248 -11.58 23.37 8.77
CA GLY A 248 -12.46 23.04 9.90
C GLY A 248 -13.87 22.71 9.43
N THR A 249 -14.43 23.56 8.58
CA THR A 249 -15.76 23.39 7.99
C THR A 249 -15.81 22.17 7.08
N LEU A 250 -14.79 21.96 6.23
CA LEU A 250 -14.69 20.76 5.39
C LEU A 250 -14.69 19.47 6.21
N LEU A 251 -13.90 19.42 7.29
CA LEU A 251 -13.84 18.24 8.16
C LEU A 251 -15.15 18.01 8.91
N GLY A 252 -15.80 19.07 9.37
CA GLY A 252 -17.10 18.97 10.04
C GLY A 252 -18.18 18.40 9.11
N PHE A 253 -18.20 18.85 7.85
CA PHE A 253 -19.20 18.44 6.87
C PHE A 253 -18.88 17.10 6.19
N LEU A 254 -17.70 16.97 5.58
CA LEU A 254 -17.30 15.78 4.80
C LEU A 254 -16.77 14.65 5.69
N GLY A 255 -16.24 14.97 6.87
CA GLY A 255 -15.58 14.00 7.74
C GLY A 255 -16.42 12.77 8.07
N PRO A 256 -17.68 12.93 8.54
CA PRO A 256 -18.55 11.79 8.84
C PRO A 256 -18.81 10.89 7.63
N TRP A 257 -19.06 11.48 6.46
CA TRP A 257 -19.33 10.73 5.23
C TRP A 257 -18.11 9.95 4.75
N ILE A 258 -16.94 10.58 4.77
CA ILE A 258 -15.67 9.92 4.42
C ILE A 258 -15.39 8.78 5.41
N ALA A 259 -15.60 8.99 6.71
CA ALA A 259 -15.41 7.96 7.73
C ALA A 259 -16.36 6.76 7.54
N ILE A 260 -17.64 7.00 7.26
CA ILE A 260 -18.62 5.93 6.98
C ILE A 260 -18.26 5.18 5.70
N GLY A 261 -17.94 5.90 4.62
CA GLY A 261 -17.50 5.30 3.37
C GLY A 261 -16.27 4.41 3.56
N GLN A 262 -15.30 4.87 4.34
CA GLN A 262 -14.09 4.11 4.68
C GLN A 262 -14.41 2.86 5.51
N LEU A 263 -15.32 2.95 6.48
CA LEU A 263 -15.74 1.79 7.27
C LEU A 263 -16.42 0.70 6.42
N LEU A 264 -17.30 1.11 5.50
CA LEU A 264 -17.95 0.18 4.57
C LEU A 264 -16.93 -0.42 3.59
N ALA A 265 -15.97 0.39 3.14
CA ALA A 265 -14.89 -0.06 2.26
C ALA A 265 -14.00 -1.14 2.89
N LEU A 266 -13.92 -1.23 4.22
CA LEU A 266 -13.15 -2.28 4.91
C LEU A 266 -13.76 -3.68 4.79
N ILE A 267 -15.06 -3.80 4.51
CA ILE A 267 -15.75 -5.11 4.47
C ILE A 267 -15.13 -6.03 3.40
N VAL A 268 -14.91 -5.51 2.20
CA VAL A 268 -14.37 -6.25 1.06
C VAL A 268 -12.95 -6.77 1.32
N PRO A 269 -11.95 -5.95 1.70
CA PRO A 269 -10.60 -6.43 1.96
C PRO A 269 -10.52 -7.38 3.17
N ILE A 270 -11.39 -7.23 4.17
CA ILE A 270 -11.51 -8.20 5.27
C ILE A 270 -11.96 -9.56 4.72
N ALA A 271 -13.00 -9.60 3.88
CA ALA A 271 -13.48 -10.83 3.25
C ALA A 271 -12.39 -11.48 2.36
N LEU A 272 -11.68 -10.67 1.56
CA LEU A 272 -10.53 -11.12 0.78
C LEU A 272 -9.42 -11.69 1.67
N SER A 273 -9.17 -11.12 2.83
CA SER A 273 -8.15 -11.60 3.77
C SER A 273 -8.50 -12.97 4.36
N ILE A 274 -9.77 -13.18 4.72
CA ILE A 274 -10.24 -14.49 5.18
C ILE A 274 -10.00 -15.56 4.09
N PHE A 275 -10.34 -15.23 2.84
CA PHE A 275 -10.17 -16.14 1.72
C PHE A 275 -8.71 -16.41 1.37
N THR A 276 -7.90 -15.35 1.23
CA THR A 276 -6.49 -15.45 0.83
C THR A 276 -5.64 -16.20 1.87
N TRP A 277 -5.88 -16.00 3.17
CA TRP A 277 -5.19 -16.79 4.20
C TRP A 277 -5.57 -18.26 4.18
N TRP A 278 -6.87 -18.55 4.00
CA TRP A 278 -7.32 -19.92 3.84
C TRP A 278 -6.69 -20.58 2.61
N TRP A 279 -6.66 -19.88 1.47
CA TRP A 279 -6.05 -20.35 0.23
C TRP A 279 -4.55 -20.60 0.39
N MET A 280 -3.81 -19.67 0.99
CA MET A 280 -2.36 -19.82 1.18
C MET A 280 -2.00 -20.94 2.15
N ALA A 281 -2.79 -21.13 3.22
CA ALA A 281 -2.65 -22.30 4.08
C ALA A 281 -2.91 -23.61 3.31
N HIS A 282 -3.83 -23.61 2.34
CA HIS A 282 -4.09 -24.75 1.45
C HIS A 282 -2.94 -24.97 0.44
N ALA A 283 -2.38 -23.90 -0.13
CA ALA A 283 -1.34 -23.97 -1.15
C ALA A 283 0.05 -24.33 -0.58
N MET A 284 0.36 -23.93 0.66
CA MET A 284 1.66 -24.16 1.30
C MET A 284 1.71 -25.42 2.19
N ARG A 285 0.79 -26.36 2.01
CA ARG A 285 0.83 -27.63 2.76
C ARG A 285 2.13 -28.40 2.51
N PRO A 286 2.70 -29.05 3.54
CA PRO A 286 3.85 -29.95 3.37
C PRO A 286 3.55 -31.03 2.32
N ALA A 287 4.57 -31.42 1.55
CA ALA A 287 4.46 -32.61 0.72
C ALA A 287 4.45 -33.84 1.63
N THR A 288 3.73 -34.90 1.25
CA THR A 288 3.62 -36.15 2.01
C THR A 288 4.97 -36.78 2.35
N THR A 289 5.99 -36.59 1.50
CA THR A 289 7.36 -37.07 1.73
C THR A 289 7.96 -36.52 3.02
N ASP A 290 7.70 -35.25 3.34
CA ASP A 290 8.20 -34.61 4.56
C ASP A 290 7.62 -35.22 5.85
N ALA A 291 6.40 -35.77 5.77
CA ALA A 291 5.74 -36.40 6.91
C ALA A 291 6.25 -37.83 7.12
N ALA A 292 6.44 -38.58 6.04
CA ALA A 292 7.01 -39.93 6.08
C ALA A 292 8.48 -39.93 6.55
N ASP A 293 9.27 -38.94 6.11
CA ASP A 293 10.66 -38.78 6.52
C ASP A 293 10.78 -38.38 8.01
N ALA A 294 9.83 -37.60 8.52
CA ALA A 294 9.76 -37.26 9.95
C ALA A 294 9.34 -38.45 10.82
N GLU A 295 8.42 -39.28 10.34
CA GLU A 295 7.96 -40.49 11.03
C GLU A 295 9.06 -41.57 11.07
N THR A 296 9.78 -41.76 9.97
CA THR A 296 10.95 -42.66 9.92
C THR A 296 12.11 -42.13 10.78
N ALA A 297 12.39 -40.83 10.78
CA ALA A 297 13.37 -40.23 11.69
C ALA A 297 12.98 -40.44 13.17
N GLY A 298 11.71 -40.22 13.53
CA GLY A 298 11.20 -40.46 14.88
C GLY A 298 11.30 -41.92 15.32
N ALA A 299 10.94 -42.85 14.43
CA ALA A 299 11.06 -44.30 14.69
C ALA A 299 12.53 -44.73 14.87
N SER A 300 13.45 -44.17 14.09
CA SER A 300 14.89 -44.46 14.22
C SER A 300 15.47 -43.97 15.56
N SER A 301 15.02 -42.81 16.07
CA SER A 301 15.43 -42.31 17.38
C SER A 301 14.83 -43.07 18.55
N ALA A 302 13.64 -43.65 18.40
CA ALA A 302 13.00 -44.47 19.44
C ALA A 302 13.60 -45.88 19.56
N SER A 303 14.22 -46.39 18.49
CA SER A 303 14.93 -47.68 18.46
C SER A 303 16.35 -47.63 19.03
N ALA A 304 16.91 -46.44 19.27
CA ALA A 304 18.29 -46.23 19.73
C ALA A 304 18.39 -46.01 21.25
N VAL A 305 17.29 -46.19 21.98
CA VAL A 305 17.20 -46.12 23.46
C VAL A 305 16.88 -47.51 23.98
#